data_AF-A0A2L2NL31-F1
#
_entry.id   AF-A0A2L2NL31-F1
#
_cell.length_a   1.000
_cell.length_b   1.000
_cell.length_c   1.000
_cell.angle_alpha   90.00
_cell.angle_beta   90.00
_cell.angle_gamma   90.00
#
_symmetry.space_group_name_H-M   'P 1'
#
loop_
_entity.id
_entity.type
_entity.pdbx_description
1 polymer ?
#
loop_
_entity_poly.entity_id
_entity_poly.type
_entity_poly.pdbx_seq_one_letter_code
_entity_poly.pdbx_strand_id
1 'polypeptide(L)'
;MNSKKIRDLAFTLHRYLGLTVGLVMVIVGLTGSLLVFEQDFDHFMIAQQYGQITPQQVQVSPESVVKRIEAKYPAQGDFHLFRIYLPDTFSSPYVGQLSSIDVERTEVFINPYTGKIIGERISDKTLIGVMLNLHYSLMAGQTGTMFVGITAFLMCILTITGLVLWPGWHKLIAGFKIKLDAHPKRANFDIHKVAGIITVVFLFFTGFTGFCWNFYDLTEPIIYAVTFTSKPSEPVSKPIPGKSTLNLTQQLKIADAALPGAVTKSIYFPSKPEDALQIRMKLPQENIEYGNSNVYLDQYSGKVLRVDNGLKLSLGDRVLNSFVPLHYGTFWGLPSRILYVFVGLAPLILFITGFVMWRYRYQAKTRKSDRSIELSDLRRN
;
A
#
# COMPACT_ATOMS: atom_id res chain seq x y z
N MET A 1 -26.04 -4.68 -26.08
CA MET A 1 -26.98 -4.68 -24.93
C MET A 1 -27.66 -3.31 -24.86
N ASN A 2 -28.98 -3.22 -24.68
CA ASN A 2 -29.71 -1.93 -24.66
C ASN A 2 -29.22 -1.04 -23.50
N SER A 3 -28.96 0.26 -23.76
CA SER A 3 -28.41 1.23 -22.79
C SER A 3 -29.17 1.25 -21.45
N LYS A 4 -30.52 1.09 -21.49
CA LYS A 4 -31.33 0.94 -20.27
C LYS A 4 -30.95 -0.28 -19.43
N LYS A 5 -30.75 -1.45 -20.05
CA LYS A 5 -30.38 -2.69 -19.36
C LYS A 5 -29.02 -2.58 -18.68
N ILE A 6 -28.05 -1.90 -19.32
CA ILE A 6 -26.72 -1.62 -18.72
C ILE A 6 -26.86 -0.76 -17.47
N ARG A 7 -27.64 0.32 -17.55
CA ARG A 7 -27.85 1.23 -16.42
C ARG A 7 -28.57 0.56 -15.26
N ASP A 8 -29.57 -0.28 -15.53
CA ASP A 8 -30.31 -1.00 -14.49
C ASP A 8 -29.45 -2.05 -13.78
N LEU A 9 -28.59 -2.74 -14.54
CA LEU A 9 -27.60 -3.66 -13.99
C LEU A 9 -26.58 -2.91 -13.13
N ALA A 10 -25.99 -1.83 -13.65
CA ALA A 10 -25.05 -0.99 -12.91
C ALA A 10 -25.67 -0.46 -11.62
N PHE A 11 -26.91 0.01 -11.66
CA PHE A 11 -27.64 0.47 -10.48
C PHE A 11 -27.81 -0.64 -9.43
N THR A 12 -28.17 -1.85 -9.89
CA THR A 12 -28.37 -3.00 -9.01
C THR A 12 -27.06 -3.41 -8.34
N LEU A 13 -25.98 -3.56 -9.12
CA LEU A 13 -24.65 -3.87 -8.62
C LEU A 13 -24.16 -2.80 -7.66
N HIS A 14 -24.22 -1.52 -8.06
CA HIS A 14 -23.72 -0.40 -7.26
C HIS A 14 -24.40 -0.34 -5.88
N ARG A 15 -25.73 -0.51 -5.86
CA ARG A 15 -26.50 -0.50 -4.61
C ARG A 15 -26.11 -1.65 -3.69
N TYR A 16 -26.08 -2.88 -4.19
CA TYR A 16 -25.87 -4.04 -3.32
C TYR A 16 -24.42 -4.18 -2.90
N LEU A 17 -23.47 -3.98 -3.82
CA LEU A 17 -22.05 -3.93 -3.46
C LEU A 17 -21.77 -2.80 -2.47
N GLY A 18 -22.32 -1.60 -2.70
CA GLY A 18 -22.09 -0.46 -1.81
C GLY A 18 -22.59 -0.69 -0.38
N LEU A 19 -23.65 -1.49 -0.21
CA LEU A 19 -24.17 -1.87 1.10
C LEU A 19 -23.41 -3.03 1.75
N THR A 20 -22.93 -4.00 0.96
CA THR A 20 -22.24 -5.19 1.51
C THR A 20 -20.78 -4.91 1.84
N VAL A 21 -20.04 -4.25 0.95
CA VAL A 21 -18.61 -4.01 1.14
C VAL A 21 -18.29 -2.61 1.65
N GLY A 22 -19.27 -1.72 1.69
CA GLY A 22 -19.07 -0.32 2.09
C GLY A 22 -18.52 -0.17 3.51
N LEU A 23 -18.96 -0.98 4.48
CA LEU A 23 -18.45 -0.91 5.86
C LEU A 23 -16.96 -1.26 5.95
N VAL A 24 -16.53 -2.26 5.17
CA VAL A 24 -15.12 -2.65 5.08
C VAL A 24 -14.31 -1.51 4.46
N MET A 25 -14.84 -0.89 3.40
CA MET A 25 -14.20 0.28 2.77
C MET A 25 -14.11 1.49 3.72
N VAL A 26 -15.05 1.65 4.66
CA VAL A 26 -14.93 2.68 5.71
C VAL A 26 -13.71 2.40 6.58
N ILE A 27 -13.55 1.18 7.09
CA ILE A 27 -12.41 0.81 7.94
C ILE A 27 -11.11 1.00 7.18
N VAL A 28 -10.99 0.41 5.99
CA VAL A 28 -9.79 0.48 5.13
C VAL A 28 -9.49 1.92 4.70
N GLY A 29 -10.52 2.72 4.38
CA GLY A 29 -10.35 4.12 4.01
C GLY A 29 -9.87 5.00 5.17
N LEU A 30 -10.43 4.80 6.36
CA LEU A 30 -10.02 5.53 7.56
C LEU A 30 -8.58 5.19 7.97
N THR A 31 -8.21 3.91 7.99
CA THR A 31 -6.82 3.50 8.27
C THR A 31 -5.87 3.97 7.18
N GLY A 32 -6.26 3.86 5.90
CA GLY A 32 -5.46 4.33 4.77
C GLY A 32 -5.19 5.83 4.82
N SER A 33 -6.17 6.63 5.26
CA SER A 33 -6.02 8.08 5.45
C SER A 33 -4.94 8.44 6.46
N LEU A 34 -4.70 7.58 7.45
CA LEU A 34 -3.61 7.77 8.43
C LEU A 34 -2.29 7.23 7.89
N LEU A 35 -2.32 6.07 7.22
CA LEU A 35 -1.14 5.38 6.68
C LEU A 35 -0.45 6.12 5.54
N VAL A 36 -1.12 7.06 4.85
CA VAL A 36 -0.41 7.94 3.91
C VAL A 36 0.69 8.76 4.60
N PHE A 37 0.64 8.92 5.92
CA PHE A 37 1.64 9.57 6.77
C PHE A 37 2.46 8.61 7.65
N GLU A 38 2.44 7.31 7.35
CA GLU A 38 3.13 6.27 8.13
C GLU A 38 4.57 6.64 8.48
N GLN A 39 5.41 6.98 7.49
CA GLN A 39 6.83 7.29 7.74
C GLN A 39 7.04 8.53 8.61
N ASP A 40 6.23 9.58 8.46
CA ASP A 40 6.34 10.80 9.27
C ASP A 40 5.97 10.51 10.72
N PHE A 41 4.87 9.78 10.93
CA PHE A 41 4.48 9.32 12.26
C PHE A 41 5.55 8.41 12.86
N ASP A 42 6.12 7.53 12.05
CA ASP A 42 7.11 6.57 12.51
C ASP A 42 8.40 7.25 12.96
N HIS A 43 8.94 8.14 12.13
CA HIS A 43 10.09 8.98 12.48
C HIS A 43 9.83 9.82 13.72
N PHE A 44 8.64 10.42 13.84
CA PHE A 44 8.26 11.18 15.02
C PHE A 44 8.23 10.31 16.27
N MET A 45 7.58 9.14 16.22
CA MET A 45 7.47 8.23 17.36
C MET A 45 8.83 7.67 17.78
N ILE A 46 9.69 7.31 16.83
CA ILE A 46 11.06 6.87 17.09
C ILE A 46 11.84 7.96 17.81
N ALA A 47 11.79 9.21 17.32
CA ALA A 47 12.49 10.33 17.93
C ALA A 47 11.97 10.66 19.34
N GLN A 48 10.65 10.55 19.57
CA GLN A 48 10.04 10.74 20.89
C GLN A 48 10.43 9.63 21.87
N GLN A 49 10.47 8.37 21.42
CA GLN A 49 10.69 7.22 22.29
C GLN A 49 12.18 6.95 22.56
N TYR A 50 13.05 7.13 21.56
CA TYR A 50 14.46 6.75 21.64
C TYR A 50 15.42 7.95 21.54
N GLY A 51 14.88 9.17 21.44
CA GLY A 51 15.65 10.41 21.37
C GLY A 51 16.04 10.82 19.96
N GLN A 52 16.45 12.08 19.83
CA GLN A 52 16.91 12.65 18.55
C GLN A 52 18.37 12.30 18.27
N ILE A 53 18.67 12.04 17.00
CA ILE A 53 20.04 11.78 16.54
C ILE A 53 20.65 13.09 16.04
N THR A 54 21.73 13.52 16.70
CA THR A 54 22.53 14.67 16.25
C THR A 54 23.50 14.24 15.15
N PRO A 55 23.45 14.85 13.96
CA PRO A 55 24.40 14.58 12.89
C PRO A 55 25.87 14.75 13.28
N GLN A 56 26.73 13.83 12.85
CA GLN A 56 28.19 13.93 12.97
C GLN A 56 28.86 13.72 11.60
N GLN A 57 30.17 13.92 11.51
CA GLN A 57 30.89 13.89 10.22
C GLN A 57 30.97 12.50 9.58
N VAL A 58 31.11 11.44 10.38
CA VAL A 58 31.39 10.09 9.87
C VAL A 58 30.34 9.12 10.37
N GLN A 59 29.65 8.46 9.44
CA GLN A 59 28.75 7.36 9.76
C GLN A 59 29.51 6.05 9.94
N VAL A 60 29.03 5.19 10.82
CA VAL A 60 29.49 3.81 10.93
C VAL A 60 29.14 3.04 9.66
N SER A 61 30.01 2.10 9.26
CA SER A 61 29.75 1.28 8.09
C SER A 61 28.56 0.34 8.30
N PRO A 62 27.78 0.02 7.23
CA PRO A 62 26.70 -0.96 7.32
C PRO A 62 27.18 -2.32 7.86
N GLU A 63 28.40 -2.76 7.51
CA GLU A 63 28.98 -3.98 8.05
C GLU A 63 29.16 -3.93 9.57
N SER A 64 29.60 -2.79 10.13
CA SER A 64 29.71 -2.64 11.58
C SER A 64 28.34 -2.70 12.26
N VAL A 65 27.32 -2.12 11.64
CA VAL A 65 25.93 -2.17 12.16
C VAL A 65 25.43 -3.60 12.18
N VAL A 66 25.59 -4.34 11.08
CA VAL A 66 25.18 -5.75 10.97
C VAL A 66 25.86 -6.59 12.04
N LYS A 67 27.18 -6.50 12.18
CA LYS A 67 27.93 -7.24 13.22
C LYS A 67 27.45 -6.94 14.64
N ARG A 68 27.04 -5.70 14.92
CA ARG A 68 26.51 -5.32 16.24
C ARG A 68 25.12 -5.88 16.49
N ILE A 69 24.27 -5.92 15.46
CA ILE A 69 22.96 -6.58 15.54
C ILE A 69 23.15 -8.08 15.78
N GLU A 70 23.97 -8.74 14.97
CA GLU A 70 24.25 -10.18 15.08
C GLU A 70 24.89 -10.55 16.43
N ALA A 71 25.75 -9.68 16.97
CA ALA A 71 26.35 -9.89 18.29
C ALA A 71 25.32 -9.79 19.44
N LYS A 72 24.29 -8.94 19.31
CA LYS A 72 23.22 -8.80 20.31
C LYS A 72 22.13 -9.86 20.13
N TYR A 73 21.82 -10.22 18.89
CA TYR A 73 20.80 -11.21 18.51
C TYR A 73 21.46 -12.31 17.66
N PRO A 74 22.13 -13.29 18.30
CA PRO A 74 22.76 -14.38 17.57
C PRO A 74 21.72 -15.18 16.79
N ALA A 75 22.06 -15.57 15.56
CA ALA A 75 21.18 -16.36 14.68
C ALA A 75 20.75 -17.73 15.27
N GLN A 76 21.42 -18.19 16.33
CA GLN A 76 21.04 -19.40 17.06
C GLN A 76 19.84 -19.23 17.99
N GLY A 77 19.38 -18.00 18.25
CA GLY A 77 18.24 -17.69 19.12
C GLY A 77 16.95 -17.33 18.37
N ASP A 78 16.69 -18.00 17.24
CA ASP A 78 15.56 -17.79 16.32
C ASP A 78 15.53 -16.47 15.55
N PHE A 79 16.36 -15.49 15.84
CA PHE A 79 16.36 -14.20 15.12
C PHE A 79 17.24 -14.22 13.86
N HIS A 80 16.63 -13.95 12.69
CA HIS A 80 17.32 -13.75 11.42
C HIS A 80 17.20 -12.29 10.98
N LEU A 81 18.34 -11.63 10.75
CA LEU A 81 18.39 -10.30 10.14
C LEU A 81 18.15 -10.45 8.63
N PHE A 82 16.94 -10.14 8.18
CA PHE A 82 16.59 -10.26 6.77
C PHE A 82 16.71 -8.93 6.03
N ARG A 83 16.70 -7.79 6.73
CA ARG A 83 16.81 -6.48 6.09
C ARG A 83 17.43 -5.41 6.98
N ILE A 84 18.16 -4.49 6.36
CA ILE A 84 18.67 -3.25 6.95
C ILE A 84 18.30 -2.08 6.06
N TYR A 85 17.69 -1.05 6.64
CA TYR A 85 17.54 0.27 6.03
C TYR A 85 18.69 1.17 6.48
N LEU A 86 19.26 1.88 5.50
CA LEU A 86 20.24 2.92 5.77
C LEU A 86 19.51 4.22 6.16
N PRO A 87 20.18 5.14 6.89
CA PRO A 87 19.59 6.42 7.24
C PRO A 87 19.08 7.18 6.02
N ASP A 88 17.78 7.50 6.01
CA ASP A 88 17.17 8.29 4.94
C ASP A 88 17.59 9.77 5.00
N THR A 89 17.81 10.26 6.22
CA THR A 89 18.34 11.59 6.51
C THR A 89 19.51 11.50 7.49
N PHE A 90 20.26 12.59 7.66
CA PHE A 90 21.35 12.65 8.64
C PHE A 90 20.88 12.48 10.10
N SER A 91 19.58 12.62 10.36
CA SER A 91 18.97 12.43 11.69
C SER A 91 18.20 11.12 11.83
N SER A 92 18.17 10.26 10.79
CA SER A 92 17.48 8.98 10.83
C SER A 92 18.41 7.88 11.38
N PRO A 93 17.89 6.90 12.15
CA PRO A 93 18.68 5.73 12.52
C PRO A 93 18.87 4.79 11.32
N TYR A 94 19.82 3.87 11.45
CA TYR A 94 19.71 2.60 10.75
C TYR A 94 18.55 1.80 11.35
N VAL A 95 17.80 1.07 10.51
CA VAL A 95 16.73 0.17 10.97
C VAL A 95 17.07 -1.24 10.53
N GLY A 96 17.44 -2.10 11.49
CA GLY A 96 17.59 -3.54 11.28
C GLY A 96 16.27 -4.24 11.52
N GLN A 97 15.84 -5.08 10.58
CA GLN A 97 14.62 -5.88 10.69
C GLN A 97 14.96 -7.35 10.88
N LEU A 98 14.52 -7.85 12.02
CA LEU A 98 14.70 -9.23 12.46
C LEU A 98 13.35 -9.96 12.34
N SER A 99 13.39 -11.19 11.89
CA SER A 99 12.26 -12.14 11.96
C SER A 99 12.66 -13.33 12.82
N SER A 100 11.73 -13.88 13.58
CA SER A 100 11.90 -15.17 14.26
C SER A 100 10.73 -16.10 13.96
N ILE A 101 10.97 -17.41 14.06
CA ILE A 101 9.97 -18.47 13.81
C ILE A 101 8.70 -18.26 14.68
N ASP A 102 8.89 -17.74 15.89
CA ASP A 102 7.81 -17.54 16.88
C ASP A 102 7.52 -16.05 17.18
N VAL A 103 8.30 -15.11 16.62
CA VAL A 103 8.22 -13.68 16.99
C VAL A 103 7.86 -12.81 15.79
N GLU A 104 6.87 -11.94 16.03
CA GLU A 104 6.50 -10.77 15.23
C GLU A 104 7.73 -9.94 14.80
N ARG A 105 7.63 -9.28 13.64
CA ARG A 105 8.76 -8.57 13.01
C ARG A 105 9.35 -7.52 13.95
N THR A 106 10.60 -7.72 14.36
CA THR A 106 11.30 -6.85 15.31
C THR A 106 12.18 -5.85 14.56
N GLU A 107 12.09 -4.59 14.95
CA GLU A 107 12.90 -3.50 14.43
C GLU A 107 13.89 -3.04 15.50
N VAL A 108 15.15 -2.93 15.10
CA VAL A 108 16.25 -2.46 15.94
C VAL A 108 16.78 -1.16 15.34
N PHE A 109 16.84 -0.13 16.17
CA PHE A 109 17.30 1.20 15.78
C PHE A 109 18.74 1.40 16.22
N ILE A 110 19.59 1.83 15.28
CA ILE A 110 21.02 2.03 15.54
C ILE A 110 21.40 3.46 15.16
N ASN A 111 22.08 4.14 16.08
CA ASN A 111 22.61 5.47 15.84
C ASN A 111 23.71 5.39 14.76
N PRO A 112 23.57 6.13 13.65
CA PRO A 112 24.46 5.98 12.50
C PRO A 112 25.86 6.56 12.71
N TYR A 113 26.10 7.29 13.80
CA TYR A 113 27.41 7.90 14.09
C TYR A 113 28.15 7.16 15.19
N THR A 114 27.44 6.70 16.22
CA THR A 114 28.05 5.98 17.35
C THR A 114 28.02 4.45 17.19
N GLY A 115 27.15 3.94 16.31
CA GLY A 115 26.90 2.51 16.15
C GLY A 115 26.18 1.87 17.34
N LYS A 116 25.72 2.66 18.33
CA LYS A 116 24.98 2.14 19.48
C LYS A 116 23.54 1.82 19.08
N ILE A 117 23.03 0.68 19.56
CA ILE A 117 21.60 0.37 19.50
C ILE A 117 20.89 1.31 20.46
N ILE A 118 19.98 2.13 19.93
CA ILE A 118 19.23 3.15 20.70
C ILE A 118 17.86 2.65 21.13
N GLY A 119 17.34 1.61 20.49
CA GLY A 119 16.03 1.08 20.79
C GLY A 119 15.69 -0.15 19.96
N GLU A 120 14.63 -0.82 20.38
CA GLU A 120 14.00 -1.93 19.67
C GLU A 120 12.48 -1.86 19.86
N ARG A 121 11.73 -2.36 18.88
CA ARG A 121 10.28 -2.53 18.97
C ARG A 121 9.81 -3.72 18.16
N ILE A 122 8.63 -4.21 18.52
CA ILE A 122 7.89 -5.13 17.68
C ILE A 122 7.00 -4.29 16.75
N SER A 123 7.31 -4.28 15.46
CA SER A 123 6.68 -3.40 14.47
C SER A 123 5.16 -3.57 14.42
N ASP A 124 4.68 -4.81 14.50
CA ASP A 124 3.25 -5.17 14.44
C ASP A 124 2.44 -4.68 15.66
N LYS A 125 3.09 -4.42 16.81
CA LYS A 125 2.44 -3.90 18.03
C LYS A 125 2.42 -2.38 18.13
N THR A 126 3.06 -1.69 17.20
CA THR A 126 3.02 -0.22 17.15
C THR A 126 1.65 0.26 16.69
N LEU A 127 1.30 1.51 16.98
CA LEU A 127 0.05 2.11 16.47
C LEU A 127 -0.03 2.00 14.94
N ILE A 128 1.06 2.29 14.24
CA ILE A 128 1.16 2.18 12.79
C ILE A 128 1.03 0.73 12.33
N GLY A 129 1.72 -0.21 12.99
CA GLY A 129 1.62 -1.64 12.69
C GLY A 129 0.20 -2.18 12.83
N VAL A 130 -0.50 -1.82 13.91
CA VAL A 130 -1.91 -2.18 14.12
C VAL A 130 -2.80 -1.58 13.03
N MET A 131 -2.60 -0.31 12.67
CA MET A 131 -3.36 0.35 11.61
C MET A 131 -3.11 -0.29 10.24
N LEU A 132 -1.86 -0.64 9.92
CA LEU A 132 -1.49 -1.32 8.68
C LEU A 132 -2.12 -2.71 8.63
N ASN A 133 -2.02 -3.49 9.71
CA ASN A 133 -2.61 -4.82 9.81
C ASN A 133 -4.15 -4.80 9.67
N LEU A 134 -4.80 -3.81 10.31
CA LEU A 134 -6.23 -3.55 10.13
C LEU A 134 -6.55 -3.14 8.68
N HIS A 135 -5.70 -2.36 8.02
CA HIS A 135 -5.90 -1.89 6.64
C HIS A 135 -5.85 -3.01 5.61
N TYR A 136 -4.82 -3.87 5.63
CA TYR A 136 -4.66 -4.90 4.60
C TYR A 136 -5.31 -6.24 4.97
N SER A 137 -5.54 -6.54 6.26
CA SER A 137 -6.08 -7.83 6.68
C SER A 137 -7.22 -7.79 7.69
N LEU A 138 -7.68 -6.61 8.13
CA LEU A 138 -8.67 -6.50 9.21
C LEU A 138 -8.25 -7.25 10.50
N MET A 139 -6.94 -7.43 10.73
CA MET A 139 -6.40 -8.23 11.84
C MET A 139 -6.79 -9.72 11.81
N ALA A 140 -7.20 -10.23 10.65
CA ALA A 140 -7.63 -11.62 10.45
C ALA A 140 -6.64 -12.46 9.63
N GLY A 141 -5.36 -12.04 9.59
CA GLY A 141 -4.29 -12.75 8.90
C GLY A 141 -4.61 -13.02 7.43
N GLN A 142 -4.30 -14.23 6.95
CA GLN A 142 -4.49 -14.58 5.54
C GLN A 142 -5.95 -14.51 5.07
N THR A 143 -6.90 -14.92 5.91
CA THR A 143 -8.34 -14.81 5.60
C THR A 143 -8.75 -13.36 5.42
N GLY A 144 -8.21 -12.50 6.29
CA GLY A 144 -8.34 -11.06 6.22
C GLY A 144 -7.81 -10.46 4.92
N THR A 145 -6.57 -10.78 4.58
CA THR A 145 -5.89 -10.37 3.33
C THR A 145 -6.73 -10.74 2.10
N MET A 146 -7.21 -11.98 2.04
CA MET A 146 -8.08 -12.43 0.94
C MET A 146 -9.38 -11.61 0.87
N PHE A 147 -10.03 -11.35 2.00
CA PHE A 147 -11.29 -10.63 2.07
C PHE A 147 -11.15 -9.14 1.70
N VAL A 148 -10.08 -8.48 2.16
CA VAL A 148 -9.75 -7.11 1.78
C VAL A 148 -9.39 -7.03 0.30
N GLY A 149 -8.63 -7.99 -0.23
CA GLY A 149 -8.34 -8.09 -1.66
C GLY A 149 -9.59 -8.19 -2.53
N ILE A 150 -10.54 -9.08 -2.17
CA ILE A 150 -11.83 -9.18 -2.87
C ILE A 150 -12.61 -7.87 -2.76
N THR A 151 -12.63 -7.26 -1.57
CA THR A 151 -13.27 -5.96 -1.35
C THR A 151 -12.68 -4.87 -2.25
N ALA A 152 -11.35 -4.84 -2.42
CA ALA A 152 -10.65 -3.89 -3.29
C ALA A 152 -11.03 -4.09 -4.77
N PHE A 153 -11.17 -5.34 -5.22
CA PHE A 153 -11.70 -5.64 -6.56
C PHE A 153 -13.17 -5.18 -6.73
N LEU A 154 -14.01 -5.47 -5.75
CA LEU A 154 -15.41 -5.00 -5.75
C LEU A 154 -15.51 -3.47 -5.70
N MET A 155 -14.52 -2.78 -5.10
CA MET A 155 -14.40 -1.32 -5.17
C MET A 155 -14.18 -0.82 -6.60
N CYS A 156 -13.37 -1.52 -7.39
CA CYS A 156 -13.16 -1.19 -8.80
C CYS A 156 -14.48 -1.30 -9.59
N ILE A 157 -15.28 -2.34 -9.31
CA ILE A 157 -16.62 -2.47 -9.91
C ILE A 157 -17.56 -1.36 -9.41
N LEU A 158 -17.49 -0.99 -8.13
CA LEU A 158 -18.30 0.10 -7.56
C LEU A 158 -17.98 1.46 -8.19
N THR A 159 -16.70 1.77 -8.42
CA THR A 159 -16.27 3.01 -9.06
C THR A 159 -16.68 3.04 -10.53
N ILE A 160 -16.52 1.95 -11.28
CA ILE A 160 -17.00 1.84 -12.67
C ILE A 160 -18.52 2.02 -12.74
N THR A 161 -19.28 1.29 -11.92
CA THR A 161 -20.75 1.40 -11.90
C THR A 161 -21.22 2.79 -11.44
N GLY A 162 -20.55 3.39 -10.46
CA GLY A 162 -20.81 4.76 -10.02
C GLY A 162 -20.57 5.79 -11.12
N LEU A 163 -19.49 5.62 -11.89
CA LEU A 163 -19.18 6.44 -13.06
C LEU A 163 -20.27 6.31 -14.12
N VAL A 164 -20.70 5.09 -14.47
CA VAL A 164 -21.81 4.85 -15.42
C VAL A 164 -23.12 5.51 -14.98
N LEU A 165 -23.39 5.54 -13.67
CA LEU A 165 -24.61 6.11 -13.09
C LEU A 165 -24.57 7.63 -12.90
N TRP A 166 -23.40 8.26 -13.12
CA TRP A 166 -23.22 9.68 -12.79
C TRP A 166 -24.12 10.59 -13.65
N PRO A 167 -24.92 11.47 -13.05
CA PRO A 167 -25.86 12.32 -13.81
C PRO A 167 -25.17 13.40 -14.66
N GLY A 168 -23.88 13.65 -14.44
CA GLY A 168 -23.11 14.65 -15.17
C GLY A 168 -22.95 14.35 -16.66
N TRP A 169 -23.14 13.09 -17.09
CA TRP A 169 -23.14 12.71 -18.52
C TRP A 169 -24.20 13.41 -19.34
N HIS A 170 -25.33 13.78 -18.72
CA HIS A 170 -26.38 14.55 -19.41
C HIS A 170 -26.19 16.05 -19.26
N LYS A 171 -25.69 16.52 -18.11
CA LYS A 171 -25.45 17.93 -17.83
C LYS A 171 -24.31 18.10 -16.84
N LEU A 172 -23.12 18.43 -17.34
CA LEU A 172 -21.87 18.46 -16.57
C LEU A 172 -21.95 19.32 -15.30
N ILE A 173 -22.39 20.57 -15.44
CA ILE A 173 -22.53 21.52 -14.31
C ILE A 173 -23.49 20.96 -13.24
N ALA A 174 -24.57 20.30 -13.67
CA ALA A 174 -25.50 19.68 -12.73
C ALA A 174 -24.90 18.44 -12.05
N GLY A 175 -23.90 17.79 -12.64
CA GLY A 175 -23.13 16.70 -12.01
C GLY A 175 -22.40 17.15 -10.75
N PHE A 176 -21.77 18.34 -10.79
CA PHE A 176 -20.95 18.89 -9.69
C PHE A 176 -21.71 19.79 -8.70
N LYS A 177 -22.97 20.16 -9.00
CA LYS A 177 -23.75 21.04 -8.12
C LYS A 177 -24.28 20.32 -6.88
N ILE A 178 -24.02 20.89 -5.69
CA ILE A 178 -24.63 20.50 -4.42
C ILE A 178 -25.68 21.52 -3.99
N LYS A 179 -26.91 21.09 -3.70
CA LYS A 179 -27.98 21.93 -3.14
C LYS A 179 -28.21 21.56 -1.67
N LEU A 180 -27.51 22.22 -0.76
CA LEU A 180 -27.60 21.97 0.68
C LEU A 180 -28.88 22.53 1.31
N ASP A 181 -29.46 23.54 0.68
CA ASP A 181 -30.73 24.19 1.02
C ASP A 181 -31.97 23.39 0.57
N ALA A 182 -31.78 22.31 -0.20
CA ALA A 182 -32.86 21.46 -0.67
C ALA A 182 -33.32 20.44 0.39
N HIS A 183 -34.44 19.77 0.12
CA HIS A 183 -34.92 18.65 0.95
C HIS A 183 -33.79 17.64 1.25
N PRO A 184 -33.64 17.10 2.47
CA PRO A 184 -32.48 16.28 2.88
C PRO A 184 -32.15 15.12 1.94
N LYS A 185 -33.18 14.43 1.42
CA LYS A 185 -33.02 13.41 0.37
C LYS A 185 -32.25 13.90 -0.87
N ARG A 186 -32.50 15.14 -1.31
CA ARG A 186 -31.83 15.76 -2.46
C ARG A 186 -30.40 16.17 -2.11
N ALA A 187 -30.20 16.83 -0.97
CA ALA A 187 -28.88 17.21 -0.49
C ALA A 187 -27.97 15.99 -0.35
N ASN A 188 -28.47 14.90 0.25
CA ASN A 188 -27.75 13.64 0.41
C ASN A 188 -27.36 13.00 -0.95
N PHE A 189 -28.28 12.94 -1.91
CA PHE A 189 -27.97 12.48 -3.27
C PHE A 189 -26.90 13.37 -3.92
N ASP A 190 -27.00 14.68 -3.72
CA ASP A 190 -26.05 15.61 -4.30
C ASP A 190 -24.65 15.48 -3.70
N ILE A 191 -24.53 15.26 -2.38
CA ILE A 191 -23.26 14.94 -1.72
C ILE A 191 -22.69 13.63 -2.28
N HIS A 192 -23.50 12.57 -2.36
CA HIS A 192 -23.05 11.26 -2.84
C HIS A 192 -22.47 11.32 -4.26
N LYS A 193 -23.18 11.93 -5.20
CA LYS A 193 -22.72 12.00 -6.60
C LYS A 193 -21.46 12.88 -6.76
N VAL A 194 -21.30 13.92 -5.95
CA VAL A 194 -20.17 14.86 -6.06
C VAL A 194 -18.94 14.28 -5.40
N ALA A 195 -19.08 13.76 -4.18
CA ALA A 195 -18.00 13.01 -3.52
C ALA A 195 -17.54 11.85 -4.41
N GLY A 196 -18.49 11.08 -4.95
CA GLY A 196 -18.19 9.93 -5.80
C GLY A 196 -17.43 10.29 -7.06
N ILE A 197 -17.86 11.31 -7.82
CA ILE A 197 -17.16 11.66 -9.07
C ILE A 197 -15.79 12.28 -8.82
N ILE A 198 -15.60 13.05 -7.73
CA ILE A 198 -14.30 13.65 -7.41
C ILE A 198 -13.28 12.57 -7.04
N THR A 199 -13.71 11.53 -6.34
CA THR A 199 -12.79 10.49 -5.84
C THR A 199 -12.73 9.24 -6.72
N VAL A 200 -13.60 9.10 -7.73
CA VAL A 200 -13.75 7.86 -8.51
C VAL A 200 -12.43 7.33 -9.10
N VAL A 201 -11.60 8.22 -9.66
CA VAL A 201 -10.35 7.83 -10.30
C VAL A 201 -9.32 7.38 -9.27
N PHE A 202 -9.25 8.09 -8.14
CA PHE A 202 -8.32 7.77 -7.06
C PHE A 202 -8.72 6.47 -6.37
N LEU A 203 -10.01 6.31 -6.03
CA LEU A 203 -10.54 5.07 -5.46
C LEU A 203 -10.37 3.88 -6.40
N PHE A 204 -10.50 4.08 -7.72
CA PHE A 204 -10.25 3.00 -8.68
C PHE A 204 -8.78 2.56 -8.61
N PHE A 205 -7.82 3.48 -8.69
CA PHE A 205 -6.40 3.12 -8.69
C PHE A 205 -5.92 2.59 -7.33
N THR A 206 -6.38 3.15 -6.21
CA THR A 206 -6.04 2.62 -4.88
C THR A 206 -6.63 1.22 -4.67
N GLY A 207 -7.87 0.99 -5.10
CA GLY A 207 -8.49 -0.34 -5.10
C GLY A 207 -7.79 -1.33 -6.00
N PHE A 208 -7.43 -0.92 -7.21
CA PHE A 208 -6.74 -1.77 -8.17
C PHE A 208 -5.37 -2.21 -7.66
N THR A 209 -4.57 -1.26 -7.18
CA THR A 209 -3.24 -1.53 -6.60
C THR A 209 -3.35 -2.39 -5.34
N GLY A 210 -4.32 -2.12 -4.47
CA GLY A 210 -4.59 -2.95 -3.29
C GLY A 210 -5.01 -4.38 -3.65
N PHE A 211 -5.86 -4.55 -4.66
CA PHE A 211 -6.21 -5.87 -5.20
C PHE A 211 -4.98 -6.60 -5.74
N CYS A 212 -4.16 -5.92 -6.53
CA CYS A 212 -2.94 -6.52 -7.07
C CYS A 212 -1.96 -6.96 -5.98
N TRP A 213 -1.77 -6.20 -4.91
CA TRP A 213 -0.91 -6.65 -3.81
C TRP A 213 -1.46 -7.84 -3.04
N ASN A 214 -2.77 -7.88 -2.79
CA ASN A 214 -3.40 -9.02 -2.12
C ASN A 214 -3.38 -10.30 -2.97
N PHE A 215 -3.33 -10.18 -4.30
CA PHE A 215 -3.27 -11.28 -5.24
C PHE A 215 -2.07 -11.15 -6.18
N TYR A 216 -0.88 -10.90 -5.63
CA TYR A 216 0.33 -10.60 -6.41
C TYR A 216 0.71 -11.74 -7.36
N ASP A 217 0.72 -12.99 -6.87
CA ASP A 217 1.04 -14.17 -7.66
C ASP A 217 0.11 -14.37 -8.88
N LEU A 218 -1.14 -13.93 -8.75
CA LEU A 218 -2.10 -13.93 -9.85
C LEU A 218 -1.89 -12.75 -10.79
N THR A 219 -1.66 -11.55 -10.26
CA THR A 219 -1.71 -10.31 -11.03
C THR A 219 -0.39 -9.93 -11.71
N GLU A 220 0.75 -10.23 -11.09
CA GLU A 220 2.08 -9.97 -11.65
C GLU A 220 2.27 -10.59 -13.05
N PRO A 221 2.06 -11.91 -13.28
CA PRO A 221 2.24 -12.49 -14.61
C PRO A 221 1.27 -11.91 -15.64
N ILE A 222 0.05 -11.52 -15.23
CA ILE A 222 -0.92 -10.85 -16.09
C ILE A 222 -0.42 -9.47 -16.51
N ILE A 223 0.19 -8.71 -15.60
CA ILE A 223 0.76 -7.39 -15.89
C ILE A 223 1.88 -7.51 -16.92
N TYR A 224 2.80 -8.47 -16.76
CA TYR A 224 3.83 -8.74 -17.76
C TYR A 224 3.24 -9.12 -19.12
N ALA A 225 2.22 -9.99 -19.14
CA ALA A 225 1.54 -10.37 -20.37
C ALA A 225 0.86 -9.19 -21.08
N VAL A 226 0.10 -8.36 -20.35
CA VAL A 226 -0.62 -7.20 -20.90
C VAL A 226 0.32 -6.07 -21.34
N THR A 227 1.48 -5.94 -20.69
CA THR A 227 2.51 -4.97 -21.07
C THR A 227 3.46 -5.49 -22.14
N PHE A 228 3.28 -6.74 -22.59
CA PHE A 228 4.13 -7.42 -23.58
C PHE A 228 5.62 -7.43 -23.16
N THR A 229 5.89 -7.58 -21.87
CA THR A 229 7.26 -7.71 -21.33
C THR A 229 7.45 -9.06 -20.65
N SER A 230 8.68 -9.58 -20.67
CA SER A 230 9.01 -10.84 -20.00
C SER A 230 9.22 -10.61 -18.51
N LYS A 231 8.63 -11.46 -17.67
CA LYS A 231 8.93 -11.50 -16.24
C LYS A 231 10.42 -11.84 -16.05
N PRO A 232 11.21 -11.02 -15.34
CA PRO A 232 12.58 -11.35 -15.03
C PRO A 232 12.68 -12.63 -14.20
N SER A 233 13.62 -13.51 -14.51
CA SER A 233 13.93 -14.67 -13.66
C SER A 233 14.49 -14.21 -12.32
N GLU A 234 14.16 -14.93 -11.25
CA GLU A 234 14.74 -14.67 -9.93
C GLU A 234 16.26 -14.94 -9.94
N PRO A 235 17.07 -14.02 -9.39
CA PRO A 235 18.51 -14.23 -9.29
C PRO A 235 18.83 -15.34 -8.29
N VAL A 236 19.60 -16.34 -8.72
CA VAL A 236 19.98 -17.50 -7.89
C VAL A 236 21.47 -17.43 -7.61
N SER A 237 21.81 -17.48 -6.32
CA SER A 237 23.19 -17.65 -5.85
C SER A 237 23.60 -19.12 -5.88
N LYS A 238 24.89 -19.38 -6.11
CA LYS A 238 25.44 -20.74 -6.18
C LYS A 238 26.34 -21.01 -4.97
N PRO A 239 25.90 -21.85 -4.02
CA PRO A 239 26.76 -22.29 -2.93
C PRO A 239 28.07 -22.88 -3.42
N ILE A 240 29.18 -22.40 -2.87
CA ILE A 240 30.52 -22.93 -3.17
C ILE A 240 30.97 -23.76 -1.95
N PRO A 241 31.16 -25.09 -2.10
CA PRO A 241 31.55 -25.94 -0.98
C PRO A 241 32.80 -25.43 -0.26
N GLY A 242 32.72 -25.34 1.07
CA GLY A 242 33.83 -24.90 1.93
C GLY A 242 34.15 -23.40 1.88
N LYS A 243 33.39 -22.58 1.14
CA LYS A 243 33.61 -21.13 1.05
C LYS A 243 32.54 -20.39 1.84
N SER A 244 32.96 -19.50 2.73
CA SER A 244 32.06 -18.55 3.39
C SER A 244 31.58 -17.48 2.42
N THR A 245 30.50 -16.79 2.79
CA THR A 245 30.00 -15.63 2.06
C THR A 245 31.03 -14.50 2.06
N LEU A 246 30.96 -13.63 1.05
CA LEU A 246 31.79 -12.44 1.01
C LEU A 246 31.40 -11.46 2.13
N ASN A 247 32.37 -10.67 2.56
CA ASN A 247 32.12 -9.55 3.45
C ASN A 247 31.16 -8.53 2.77
N LEU A 248 30.17 -8.04 3.51
CA LEU A 248 29.27 -6.96 3.10
C LEU A 248 29.99 -5.72 2.53
N THR A 249 31.10 -5.25 3.10
CA THR A 249 31.89 -4.13 2.56
C THR A 249 32.42 -4.43 1.14
N GLN A 250 32.80 -5.67 0.84
CA GLN A 250 33.20 -6.07 -0.51
C GLN A 250 31.99 -6.11 -1.45
N GLN A 251 30.87 -6.67 -0.98
CA GLN A 251 29.62 -6.74 -1.74
C GLN A 251 29.09 -5.34 -2.08
N LEU A 252 29.11 -4.39 -1.13
CA LEU A 252 28.72 -3.00 -1.35
C LEU A 252 29.62 -2.32 -2.39
N LYS A 253 30.94 -2.51 -2.32
CA LYS A 253 31.86 -1.99 -3.36
C LYS A 253 31.54 -2.54 -4.76
N ILE A 254 31.19 -3.82 -4.85
CA ILE A 254 30.78 -4.43 -6.13
C ILE A 254 29.48 -3.81 -6.62
N ALA A 255 28.51 -3.58 -5.72
CA ALA A 255 27.24 -2.94 -6.08
C ALA A 255 27.42 -1.49 -6.54
N ASP A 256 28.24 -0.70 -5.84
CA ASP A 256 28.58 0.67 -6.22
C ASP A 256 29.24 0.73 -7.61
N ALA A 257 30.10 -0.24 -7.93
CA ALA A 257 30.71 -0.36 -9.26
C ALA A 257 29.72 -0.82 -10.34
N ALA A 258 28.75 -1.68 -9.99
CA ALA A 258 27.71 -2.15 -10.91
C ALA A 258 26.67 -1.07 -11.25
N LEU A 259 26.39 -0.14 -10.34
CA LEU A 259 25.48 0.96 -10.56
C LEU A 259 26.08 2.31 -10.09
N PRO A 260 27.02 2.88 -10.87
CA PRO A 260 27.74 4.09 -10.48
C PRO A 260 26.81 5.28 -10.22
N GLY A 261 27.08 6.01 -9.15
CA GLY A 261 26.33 7.20 -8.74
C GLY A 261 25.03 6.92 -7.99
N ALA A 262 24.62 5.66 -7.84
CA ALA A 262 23.52 5.28 -6.97
C ALA A 262 23.96 5.22 -5.50
N VAL A 263 23.05 5.52 -4.58
CA VAL A 263 23.28 5.43 -3.13
C VAL A 263 22.51 4.24 -2.57
N THR A 264 23.16 3.41 -1.76
CA THR A 264 22.50 2.29 -1.09
C THR A 264 21.41 2.79 -0.13
N LYS A 265 20.22 2.20 -0.18
CA LYS A 265 19.06 2.56 0.64
C LYS A 265 18.61 1.44 1.56
N SER A 266 18.64 0.20 1.10
CA SER A 266 18.44 -0.94 1.98
C SER A 266 19.13 -2.18 1.44
N ILE A 267 19.49 -3.09 2.33
CA ILE A 267 20.11 -4.37 1.99
C ILE A 267 19.17 -5.46 2.50
N TYR A 268 18.85 -6.42 1.63
CA TYR A 268 18.08 -7.61 1.94
C TYR A 268 19.03 -8.80 1.98
N PHE A 269 19.07 -9.49 3.12
CA PHE A 269 19.98 -10.59 3.34
C PHE A 269 19.36 -11.92 2.89
N PRO A 270 20.17 -12.81 2.29
CA PRO A 270 19.77 -14.19 1.98
C PRO A 270 19.22 -14.91 3.23
N SER A 271 18.09 -15.60 3.08
CA SER A 271 17.58 -16.53 4.10
C SER A 271 18.06 -17.96 3.84
N LYS A 272 18.31 -18.31 2.58
CA LYS A 272 18.80 -19.62 2.13
C LYS A 272 20.17 -19.49 1.43
N PRO A 273 20.94 -20.59 1.34
CA PRO A 273 22.20 -20.62 0.59
C PRO A 273 22.05 -20.22 -0.89
N GLU A 274 20.90 -20.50 -1.49
CA GLU A 274 20.62 -20.24 -2.90
C GLU A 274 20.09 -18.82 -3.16
N ASP A 275 19.72 -18.09 -2.11
CA ASP A 275 19.20 -16.73 -2.26
C ASP A 275 20.34 -15.77 -2.63
N ALA A 276 20.05 -14.83 -3.53
CA ALA A 276 20.97 -13.74 -3.85
C ALA A 276 20.90 -12.63 -2.79
N LEU A 277 22.03 -11.95 -2.55
CA LEU A 277 22.01 -10.69 -1.80
C LEU A 277 21.39 -9.62 -2.68
N GLN A 278 20.36 -8.92 -2.19
CA GLN A 278 19.75 -7.79 -2.89
C GLN A 278 20.12 -6.48 -2.19
N ILE A 279 20.72 -5.56 -2.95
CA ILE A 279 21.04 -4.21 -2.50
C ILE A 279 20.13 -3.26 -3.27
N ARG A 280 19.17 -2.65 -2.58
CA ARG A 280 18.34 -1.58 -3.13
C ARG A 280 19.11 -0.28 -3.08
N MET A 281 19.17 0.39 -4.21
CA MET A 281 19.88 1.63 -4.42
C MET A 281 18.96 2.68 -5.04
N LYS A 282 19.37 3.94 -4.92
CA LYS A 282 18.68 5.07 -5.52
C LYS A 282 19.63 5.88 -6.36
N LEU A 283 19.30 6.02 -7.65
CA LEU A 283 19.95 6.97 -8.55
C LEU A 283 19.43 8.40 -8.27
N PRO A 284 20.26 9.45 -8.48
CA PRO A 284 19.86 10.84 -8.23
C PRO A 284 18.62 11.29 -9.02
N GLN A 285 18.37 10.70 -10.18
CA GLN A 285 17.23 11.03 -11.06
C GLN A 285 15.93 10.32 -10.66
N GLU A 286 15.97 9.43 -9.65
CA GLU A 286 14.79 8.72 -9.18
C GLU A 286 14.03 9.55 -8.13
N ASN A 287 12.74 9.80 -8.41
CA ASN A 287 11.88 10.61 -7.54
C ASN A 287 11.24 9.82 -6.38
N ILE A 288 11.42 8.51 -6.35
CA ILE A 288 10.94 7.65 -5.26
C ILE A 288 11.94 7.68 -4.11
N GLU A 289 11.44 7.76 -2.88
CA GLU A 289 12.25 7.95 -1.68
C GLU A 289 13.39 6.92 -1.53
N TYR A 290 13.07 5.63 -1.67
CA TYR A 290 14.02 4.51 -1.59
C TYR A 290 14.67 4.12 -2.93
N GLY A 291 14.29 4.76 -4.04
CA GLY A 291 14.66 4.32 -5.39
C GLY A 291 14.00 3.01 -5.82
N ASN A 292 14.04 2.74 -7.12
CA ASN A 292 13.61 1.51 -7.77
C ASN A 292 14.77 0.69 -8.33
N SER A 293 16.01 1.13 -8.09
CA SER A 293 17.19 0.43 -8.58
C SER A 293 17.62 -0.67 -7.62
N ASN A 294 18.02 -1.83 -8.14
CA ASN A 294 18.46 -2.96 -7.33
C ASN A 294 19.68 -3.64 -7.96
N VAL A 295 20.64 -4.06 -7.14
CA VAL A 295 21.75 -4.91 -7.54
C VAL A 295 21.64 -6.23 -6.80
N TYR A 296 21.70 -7.33 -7.56
CA TYR A 296 21.65 -8.69 -7.03
C TYR A 296 23.01 -9.35 -7.19
N LEU A 297 23.55 -9.86 -6.09
CA LEU A 297 24.87 -10.47 -6.04
C LEU A 297 24.78 -11.92 -5.59
N ASP A 298 25.62 -12.75 -6.20
CA ASP A 298 25.93 -14.08 -5.67
C ASP A 298 26.70 -13.91 -4.35
N GLN A 299 26.18 -14.47 -3.26
CA GLN A 299 26.68 -14.19 -1.91
C GLN A 299 28.08 -14.79 -1.64
N TYR A 300 28.56 -15.74 -2.46
CA TYR A 300 29.85 -16.43 -2.29
C TYR A 300 30.95 -15.94 -3.23
N SER A 301 30.61 -15.66 -4.48
CA SER A 301 31.55 -15.24 -5.52
C SER A 301 31.59 -13.73 -5.72
N GLY A 302 30.53 -13.01 -5.32
CA GLY A 302 30.38 -11.59 -5.60
C GLY A 302 30.03 -11.29 -7.07
N LYS A 303 29.71 -12.31 -7.86
CA LYS A 303 29.26 -12.11 -9.24
C LYS A 303 27.96 -11.31 -9.23
N VAL A 304 27.91 -10.25 -10.04
CA VAL A 304 26.66 -9.51 -10.30
C VAL A 304 25.74 -10.40 -11.11
N LEU A 305 24.61 -10.78 -10.50
CA LEU A 305 23.60 -11.64 -11.11
C LEU A 305 22.59 -10.83 -11.92
N ARG A 306 22.20 -9.66 -11.41
CA ARG A 306 21.25 -8.75 -12.07
C ARG A 306 21.45 -7.31 -11.59
N VAL A 307 21.27 -6.36 -12.50
CA VAL A 307 21.20 -4.93 -12.18
C VAL A 307 19.91 -4.38 -12.75
N ASP A 308 18.97 -4.05 -11.87
CA ASP A 308 17.73 -3.39 -12.23
C ASP A 308 17.98 -1.88 -12.11
N ASN A 309 18.14 -1.20 -13.25
CA ASN A 309 18.28 0.25 -13.27
C ASN A 309 16.88 0.90 -13.33
N GLY A 310 16.50 1.63 -12.28
CA GLY A 310 15.18 2.23 -12.13
C GLY A 310 14.76 3.17 -13.27
N LEU A 311 15.72 3.70 -14.04
CA LEU A 311 15.49 4.57 -15.19
C LEU A 311 15.29 3.81 -16.51
N LYS A 312 15.62 2.52 -16.55
CA LYS A 312 15.61 1.66 -17.75
C LYS A 312 14.75 0.39 -17.58
N LEU A 313 13.80 0.44 -16.65
CA LEU A 313 12.90 -0.67 -16.36
C LEU A 313 11.97 -0.99 -17.54
N SER A 314 11.58 -2.26 -17.64
CA SER A 314 10.55 -2.70 -18.60
C SER A 314 9.21 -2.02 -18.32
N LEU A 315 8.29 -2.01 -19.28
CA LEU A 315 6.97 -1.42 -19.05
C LEU A 315 6.22 -2.13 -17.91
N GLY A 316 6.30 -3.46 -17.82
CA GLY A 316 5.75 -4.24 -16.71
C GLY A 316 6.29 -3.80 -15.36
N ASP A 317 7.62 -3.69 -15.22
CA ASP A 317 8.27 -3.21 -14.00
C ASP A 317 7.87 -1.77 -13.64
N ARG A 318 7.74 -0.89 -14.64
CA ARG A 318 7.29 0.49 -14.43
C ARG A 318 5.85 0.54 -13.93
N VAL A 319 4.98 -0.33 -14.44
CA VAL A 319 3.59 -0.46 -13.95
C VAL A 319 3.59 -0.95 -12.51
N LEU A 320 4.32 -2.03 -12.19
CA LEU A 320 4.42 -2.56 -10.83
C LEU A 320 4.98 -1.52 -9.85
N ASN A 321 6.05 -0.82 -10.23
CA ASN A 321 6.65 0.24 -9.40
C ASN A 321 5.75 1.47 -9.25
N SER A 322 4.80 1.70 -10.16
CA SER A 322 3.82 2.78 -10.02
C SER A 322 2.77 2.51 -8.93
N PHE A 323 2.64 1.26 -8.45
CA PHE A 323 1.62 0.91 -7.47
C PHE A 323 1.84 1.64 -6.14
N VAL A 324 3.09 1.74 -5.67
CA VAL A 324 3.40 2.46 -4.43
C VAL A 324 2.94 3.92 -4.48
N PRO A 325 3.38 4.74 -5.46
CA PRO A 325 2.94 6.13 -5.49
C PRO A 325 1.45 6.29 -5.78
N LEU A 326 0.83 5.41 -6.57
CA LEU A 326 -0.62 5.46 -6.84
C LEU A 326 -1.47 5.03 -5.65
N HIS A 327 -0.97 4.14 -4.78
CA HIS A 327 -1.71 3.67 -3.61
C HIS A 327 -1.58 4.64 -2.42
N TYR A 328 -0.35 5.09 -2.14
CA TYR A 328 -0.06 6.01 -1.02
C TYR A 328 -0.24 7.48 -1.37
N GLY A 329 -0.45 7.81 -2.65
CA GLY A 329 -0.61 9.19 -3.11
C GLY A 329 0.69 9.98 -2.99
N THR A 330 1.86 9.39 -3.26
CA THR A 330 3.16 10.06 -3.12
C THR A 330 3.69 10.67 -4.43
N PHE A 331 2.94 10.59 -5.53
CA PHE A 331 3.37 11.05 -6.86
C PHE A 331 3.61 12.57 -7.01
N TRP A 332 3.05 13.41 -6.13
CA TRP A 332 3.36 14.85 -6.03
C TRP A 332 3.94 15.24 -4.67
N GLY A 333 4.39 14.27 -3.87
CA GLY A 333 4.84 14.50 -2.50
C GLY A 333 3.69 14.89 -1.56
N LEU A 334 3.89 15.91 -0.72
CA LEU A 334 2.93 16.29 0.33
C LEU A 334 1.52 16.64 -0.19
N PRO A 335 1.34 17.43 -1.28
CA PRO A 335 0.01 17.75 -1.80
C PRO A 335 -0.84 16.54 -2.16
N SER A 336 -0.27 15.52 -2.81
CA SER A 336 -1.02 14.31 -3.18
C SER A 336 -1.33 13.44 -1.96
N ARG A 337 -0.47 13.42 -0.93
CA ARG A 337 -0.74 12.73 0.34
C ARG A 337 -1.91 13.37 1.09
N ILE A 338 -1.95 14.70 1.15
CA ILE A 338 -3.08 15.45 1.73
C ILE A 338 -4.37 15.15 0.97
N LEU A 339 -4.33 15.15 -0.37
CA LEU A 339 -5.47 14.74 -1.19
C LEU A 339 -5.94 13.31 -0.82
N TYR A 340 -5.00 12.39 -0.63
CA TYR A 340 -5.31 11.00 -0.33
C TYR A 340 -5.94 10.78 1.05
N VAL A 341 -5.71 11.68 2.01
CA VAL A 341 -6.52 11.72 3.25
C VAL A 341 -7.99 11.89 2.89
N PHE A 342 -8.34 12.87 2.05
CA PHE A 342 -9.74 13.08 1.65
C PHE A 342 -10.29 11.95 0.78
N VAL A 343 -9.45 11.33 -0.06
CA VAL A 343 -9.84 10.12 -0.82
C VAL A 343 -10.16 8.97 0.14
N GLY A 344 -9.34 8.74 1.16
CA GLY A 344 -9.57 7.70 2.16
C GLY A 344 -10.76 7.97 3.09
N LEU A 345 -11.13 9.24 3.30
CA LEU A 345 -12.36 9.61 4.01
C LEU A 345 -13.63 9.47 3.14
N ALA A 346 -13.50 9.44 1.81
CA ALA A 346 -14.64 9.39 0.90
C ALA A 346 -15.52 8.14 1.05
N PRO A 347 -14.99 6.90 1.26
CA PRO A 347 -15.80 5.74 1.58
C PRO A 347 -16.80 5.95 2.72
N LEU A 348 -16.42 6.67 3.78
CA LEU A 348 -17.33 7.00 4.89
C LEU A 348 -18.51 7.84 4.41
N ILE A 349 -18.22 8.92 3.68
CA ILE A 349 -19.24 9.82 3.14
C ILE A 349 -20.16 9.05 2.17
N LEU A 350 -19.58 8.26 1.28
CA LEU A 350 -20.29 7.49 0.27
C LEU A 350 -21.16 6.39 0.89
N PHE A 351 -20.67 5.71 1.93
CA PHE A 351 -21.42 4.68 2.63
C PHE A 351 -22.61 5.28 3.38
N ILE A 352 -22.40 6.35 4.17
CA ILE A 352 -23.47 7.03 4.90
C ILE A 352 -24.54 7.53 3.93
N THR A 353 -24.13 8.27 2.90
CA THR A 353 -25.07 8.84 1.93
C THR A 353 -25.76 7.75 1.09
N GLY A 354 -25.06 6.69 0.72
CA GLY A 354 -25.60 5.52 0.03
C GLY A 354 -26.66 4.79 0.87
N PHE A 355 -26.36 4.55 2.14
CA PHE A 355 -27.27 3.94 3.10
C PHE A 355 -28.53 4.78 3.32
N VAL A 356 -28.38 6.10 3.47
CA VAL A 356 -29.52 7.03 3.59
C VAL A 356 -30.41 6.99 2.34
N MET A 357 -29.82 6.98 1.13
CA MET A 357 -30.59 6.83 -0.12
C MET A 357 -31.34 5.50 -0.17
N TRP A 358 -30.70 4.40 0.23
CA TRP A 358 -31.32 3.08 0.30
C TRP A 358 -32.52 3.09 1.26
N ARG A 359 -32.36 3.65 2.46
CA ARG A 359 -33.42 3.77 3.47
C ARG A 359 -34.62 4.56 2.95
N TYR A 360 -34.39 5.71 2.30
CA TYR A 360 -35.48 6.49 1.70
C TYR A 360 -36.23 5.72 0.60
N ARG A 361 -35.54 4.91 -0.21
CA ARG A 361 -36.19 4.08 -1.23
C ARG A 361 -36.98 2.93 -0.62
N TYR A 362 -36.45 2.32 0.45
CA TYR A 362 -37.13 1.24 1.17
C TYR A 362 -38.44 1.74 1.80
N GLN A 363 -38.40 2.85 2.55
CA GLN A 363 -39.58 3.46 3.17
C GLN A 363 -40.64 3.91 2.15
N ALA A 364 -40.23 4.39 0.97
CA ALA A 364 -41.17 4.74 -0.09
C ALA A 364 -41.87 3.49 -0.68
N LYS A 365 -41.17 2.36 -0.76
CA LYS A 365 -41.72 1.09 -1.24
C LYS A 365 -42.71 0.50 -0.23
N THR A 366 -42.39 0.52 1.06
CA THR A 366 -43.29 0.03 2.12
C THR A 366 -44.56 0.86 2.20
N ARG A 367 -44.47 2.20 2.26
CA ARG A 367 -45.64 3.09 2.26
C ARG A 367 -46.56 2.89 1.04
N LYS A 368 -45.99 2.62 -0.14
CA LYS A 368 -46.78 2.33 -1.34
C LYS A 368 -47.48 0.97 -1.25
N SER A 369 -46.82 -0.03 -0.67
CA SER A 369 -47.39 -1.35 -0.39
C SER A 369 -48.55 -1.25 0.60
N ASP A 370 -48.34 -0.57 1.73
CA ASP A 370 -49.36 -0.40 2.78
C ASP A 370 -50.59 0.31 2.24
N ARG A 371 -50.40 1.40 1.47
CA ARG A 371 -51.50 2.12 0.81
C ARG A 371 -52.23 1.27 -0.24
N SER A 372 -51.54 0.37 -0.93
CA SER A 372 -52.18 -0.53 -1.90
C SER A 372 -53.01 -1.62 -1.23
N ILE A 373 -52.60 -2.10 -0.04
CA ILE A 373 -53.35 -3.04 0.79
C ILE A 373 -54.61 -2.34 1.33
N GLU A 374 -54.45 -1.16 1.92
CA GLU A 374 -55.56 -0.35 2.45
C GLU A 374 -56.63 -0.04 1.38
N LEU A 375 -56.21 0.35 0.17
CA LEU A 375 -57.13 0.57 -0.96
C LEU A 375 -57.80 -0.71 -1.47
N SER A 376 -57.19 -1.88 -1.26
CA SER A 376 -57.80 -3.17 -1.64
C SER A 376 -58.83 -3.64 -0.62
N ASP A 377 -58.60 -3.37 0.67
CA ASP A 377 -59.55 -3.69 1.74
C ASP A 377 -60.78 -2.77 1.69
N LEU A 378 -60.60 -1.48 1.38
CA LEU A 378 -61.70 -0.52 1.15
C LEU A 378 -62.57 -0.85 -0.08
N ARG A 379 -62.12 -1.72 -0.99
CA ARG A 379 -62.91 -2.18 -2.15
C ARG A 379 -63.64 -3.51 -1.91
N ARG A 380 -63.33 -4.21 -0.83
CA ARG A 380 -63.94 -5.50 -0.46
C ARG A 380 -65.08 -5.36 0.57
N ASN A 381 -65.13 -4.23 1.26
CA ASN A 381 -66.25 -3.78 2.07
C ASN A 381 -67.11 -2.81 1.25
#